data_AF-A0A946C4N1-F1
#
_entry.id   AF-A0A946C4N1-F1
#
_cell.length_a   1.000
_cell.length_b   1.000
_cell.length_c   1.000
_cell.angle_alpha   90.00
_cell.angle_beta   90.00
_cell.angle_gamma   90.00
#
_symmetry.space_group_name_H-M   'P 1'
#
loop_
_entity.id
_entity.type
_entity.pdbx_description
1 polymer ?
#
loop_
_entity_poly.entity_id
_entity_poly.type
_entity_poly.pdbx_seq_one_letter_code
_entity_poly.pdbx_strand_id
1 'polypeptide(L)'
;GSFATIYLKDKSKIDEAMEEIKKIQEIEIVVTNKVGCKDYDLPNDRMGDIICMTAKYMTIGSSERAHDLSKLKEPLRSHGGLHEREVPFISNKKINSFESNNKLNNYDAFYYAIAGAM
;
A
#
# COMPACT_ATOMS: atom_id res chain seq x y z
N GLY A 1 -9.79 3.99 0.05
CA GLY A 1 -8.74 3.03 0.46
C GLY A 1 -7.59 3.79 1.10
N SER A 2 -6.61 3.07 1.65
CA SER A 2 -5.51 3.64 2.45
C SER A 2 -4.24 3.94 1.65
N PHE A 3 -4.30 3.88 0.32
CA PHE A 3 -3.23 4.20 -0.62
C PHE A 3 -3.73 5.15 -1.70
N ALA A 4 -2.91 6.13 -2.06
CA ALA A 4 -3.14 7.00 -3.20
C ALA A 4 -1.82 7.36 -3.89
N THR A 5 -1.92 7.69 -5.18
CA THR A 5 -0.80 8.24 -5.95
C THR A 5 -1.22 9.55 -6.62
N ILE A 6 -0.32 10.52 -6.66
CA ILE A 6 -0.62 11.89 -7.05
C ILE A 6 0.28 12.28 -8.22
N TYR A 7 -0.33 12.83 -9.27
CA TYR A 7 0.37 13.39 -10.42
C TYR A 7 0.31 14.91 -10.36
N LEU A 8 1.47 15.55 -10.39
CA LEU A 8 1.60 17.01 -10.47
C LEU A 8 1.86 17.42 -11.92
N LYS A 9 1.17 18.47 -12.37
CA LYS A 9 1.45 19.07 -13.68
C LYS A 9 2.81 19.78 -13.69
N ASP A 10 3.11 20.53 -12.63
CA ASP A 10 4.41 21.18 -12.42
C ASP A 10 5.27 20.32 -11.50
N LYS A 11 6.34 19.73 -12.06
CA LYS A 11 7.23 18.82 -11.33
C LYS A 11 8.15 19.53 -10.35
N SER A 12 8.34 20.84 -10.50
CA SER A 12 9.15 21.64 -9.56
C SER A 12 8.48 21.79 -8.18
N LYS A 13 7.18 21.51 -8.09
CA LYS A 13 6.36 21.62 -6.88
C LYS A 13 6.25 20.32 -6.07
N ILE A 14 6.91 19.23 -6.49
CA ILE A 14 6.80 17.93 -5.81
C ILE A 14 7.21 18.03 -4.34
N ASP A 15 8.36 18.64 -4.05
CA ASP A 15 8.87 18.73 -2.68
C ASP A 15 7.95 19.58 -1.78
N GLU A 16 7.51 20.75 -2.26
CA GLU A 16 6.54 21.62 -1.57
C GLU A 16 5.22 20.88 -1.30
N ALA A 17 4.69 20.17 -2.29
CA ALA A 17 3.45 19.40 -2.12
C ALA A 17 3.63 18.27 -1.10
N MET A 18 4.76 17.56 -1.13
CA MET A 18 5.07 16.53 -0.14
C MET A 18 5.17 17.12 1.27
N GLU A 19 5.80 18.28 1.43
CA GLU A 19 5.89 18.98 2.72
C GLU A 19 4.52 19.36 3.27
N GLU A 20 3.62 19.88 2.44
CA GLU A 20 2.24 20.19 2.86
C GLU A 20 1.45 18.93 3.24
N ILE A 21 1.53 17.86 2.44
CA ILE A 21 0.83 16.60 2.71
C ILE A 21 1.32 15.99 4.04
N LYS A 22 2.63 16.05 4.32
CA LYS A 22 3.22 15.52 5.57
C LYS A 22 2.72 16.22 6.83
N LYS A 23 2.11 17.40 6.73
CA LYS A 23 1.49 18.08 7.89
C LYS A 23 0.18 17.42 8.31
N ILE A 24 -0.42 16.60 7.45
CA ILE A 24 -1.63 15.82 7.78
C ILE A 24 -1.18 14.58 8.55
N GLN A 25 -1.39 14.60 9.88
CA GLN A 25 -0.92 13.54 10.79
C GLN A 25 -1.43 12.13 10.42
N GLU A 26 -2.57 12.05 9.75
CA GLU A 26 -3.20 10.79 9.33
C GLU A 26 -2.56 10.17 8.07
N ILE A 27 -1.69 10.90 7.35
CA ILE A 27 -0.93 10.39 6.21
C ILE A 27 0.48 10.01 6.69
N GLU A 28 0.69 8.72 6.95
CA GLU A 28 1.92 8.22 7.58
C GLU A 28 3.09 8.06 6.58
N ILE A 29 2.80 7.73 5.32
CA ILE A 29 3.80 7.61 4.25
C ILE A 29 3.53 8.69 3.21
N VAL A 30 4.55 9.52 2.94
CA VAL A 30 4.57 10.47 1.82
C VAL A 30 5.97 10.41 1.19
N VAL A 31 6.06 9.72 0.05
CA VAL A 31 7.35 9.47 -0.63
C VAL A 31 7.27 9.80 -2.11
N THR A 32 8.43 10.08 -2.71
CA THR A 32 8.52 10.27 -4.16
C THR A 32 8.23 8.97 -4.89
N ASN A 33 7.87 9.06 -6.17
CA ASN A 33 7.75 7.94 -7.10
C ASN A 33 8.93 6.97 -6.97
N LYS A 34 10.17 7.49 -7.07
CA LYS A 34 11.40 6.70 -7.03
C LYS A 34 11.55 5.91 -5.73
N VAL A 35 11.28 6.54 -4.59
CA VAL A 35 11.41 5.89 -3.27
C VAL A 35 10.30 4.86 -3.10
N GLY A 36 9.04 5.25 -3.32
CA GLY A 36 7.92 4.33 -3.15
C GLY A 36 7.97 3.14 -4.12
N CYS A 37 8.37 3.34 -5.37
CA CYS A 37 8.51 2.25 -6.33
C CYS A 37 9.61 1.27 -5.96
N LYS A 38 10.71 1.77 -5.39
CA LYS A 38 11.79 0.91 -4.88
C LYS A 38 11.38 0.13 -3.64
N ASP A 39 10.78 0.80 -2.65
CA ASP A 39 10.54 0.21 -1.33
C ASP A 39 9.33 -0.74 -1.32
N TYR A 40 8.41 -0.56 -2.28
CA TYR A 40 7.17 -1.34 -2.39
C TYR A 40 7.06 -2.17 -3.68
N ASP A 41 8.17 -2.35 -4.41
CA ASP A 41 8.25 -3.15 -5.63
C ASP A 41 7.21 -2.73 -6.71
N LEU A 42 7.05 -1.42 -6.93
CA LEU A 42 6.07 -0.86 -7.87
C LEU A 42 6.71 -0.42 -9.20
N PRO A 43 5.96 -0.41 -10.31
CA PRO A 43 6.43 0.08 -11.60
C PRO A 43 6.38 1.62 -11.68
N ASN A 44 7.55 2.26 -11.85
CA ASN A 44 7.69 3.72 -11.88
C ASN A 44 6.82 4.39 -12.96
N ASP A 45 6.63 3.74 -14.12
CA ASP A 45 5.88 4.24 -15.28
C ASP A 45 4.36 4.25 -15.08
N ARG A 46 3.85 3.62 -14.02
CA ARG A 46 2.41 3.56 -13.70
C ARG A 46 2.05 4.26 -12.41
N MET A 47 3.05 4.72 -11.65
CA MET A 47 2.85 5.46 -10.41
C MET A 47 2.99 6.96 -10.67
N GLY A 48 2.27 7.77 -9.91
CA GLY A 48 2.40 9.22 -9.89
C GLY A 48 3.68 9.69 -9.22
N ASP A 49 3.89 11.00 -9.22
CA ASP A 49 5.09 11.65 -8.69
C ASP A 49 5.24 11.45 -7.18
N ILE A 50 4.12 11.33 -6.47
CA ILE A 50 4.05 11.12 -5.03
C ILE A 50 3.20 9.88 -4.76
N ILE A 51 3.64 9.06 -3.81
CA ILE A 51 2.91 7.93 -3.26
C ILE A 51 2.59 8.23 -1.79
N CYS A 52 1.32 8.07 -1.43
CA CYS A 52 0.82 8.32 -0.08
C CYS A 52 0.13 7.08 0.49
N MET A 53 0.35 6.80 1.77
CA MET A 53 -0.43 5.82 2.54
C MET A 53 -0.86 6.42 3.88
N THR A 54 -2.04 6.04 4.34
CA THR A 54 -2.61 6.54 5.61
C THR A 54 -2.36 5.61 6.78
N ALA A 55 -2.49 6.18 7.98
CA ALA A 55 -2.59 5.43 9.22
C ALA A 55 -3.77 4.42 9.20
N LYS A 56 -3.69 3.43 10.09
CA LYS A 56 -4.56 2.24 10.17
C LYS A 56 -6.07 2.46 10.02
N TYR A 57 -6.62 3.53 10.59
CA TYR A 57 -8.07 3.77 10.63
C TYR A 57 -8.53 4.91 9.72
N MET A 58 -7.71 5.25 8.72
CA MET A 58 -7.94 6.38 7.83
C MET A 58 -7.90 5.93 6.36
N THR A 59 -8.55 6.70 5.49
CA THR A 59 -8.54 6.48 4.03
C THR A 59 -8.35 7.80 3.29
N ILE A 60 -7.85 7.72 2.04
CA ILE A 60 -7.64 8.88 1.16
C ILE A 60 -8.75 8.94 0.11
N GLY A 61 -9.40 10.09 0.01
CA GLY A 61 -10.33 10.46 -1.06
C GLY A 61 -9.74 11.49 -2.02
N SER A 62 -10.45 11.80 -3.10
CA SER A 62 -10.02 12.79 -4.11
C SER A 62 -10.53 14.19 -3.83
N SER A 63 -11.86 14.37 -3.76
CA SER A 63 -12.52 15.63 -3.38
C SER A 63 -13.91 15.32 -2.83
N GLU A 64 -14.43 16.13 -1.91
CA GLU A 64 -15.74 15.91 -1.28
C GLU A 64 -16.86 15.67 -2.31
N ARG A 65 -16.99 16.54 -3.32
CA ARG A 65 -17.99 16.43 -4.38
C ARG A 65 -17.90 15.16 -5.25
N ALA A 66 -16.77 14.46 -5.22
CA ALA A 66 -16.54 13.24 -6.01
C ALA A 66 -16.92 11.97 -5.24
N HIS A 67 -17.24 12.07 -3.95
CA HIS A 67 -17.58 10.93 -3.11
C HIS A 67 -19.00 11.09 -2.56
N ASP A 68 -19.91 10.24 -3.02
CA ASP A 68 -21.23 10.07 -2.40
C ASP A 68 -21.14 9.02 -1.29
N LEU A 69 -21.09 9.49 -0.03
CA LEU A 69 -21.03 8.62 1.14
C LEU A 69 -22.42 8.19 1.64
N SER A 70 -23.51 8.62 1.02
CA SER A 70 -24.88 8.31 1.48
C SER A 70 -25.22 6.81 1.45
N LYS A 71 -24.48 6.04 0.66
CA LYS A 71 -24.63 4.58 0.53
C LYS A 71 -23.87 3.79 1.59
N LEU A 72 -23.01 4.45 2.36
CA LEU A 72 -22.24 3.81 3.42
C LEU A 72 -23.13 3.63 4.66
N LYS A 73 -23.87 2.51 4.70
CA LYS A 73 -24.81 2.20 5.79
C LYS A 73 -24.12 1.60 7.03
N GLU A 74 -22.98 0.95 6.83
CA GLU A 74 -22.18 0.30 7.87
C GLU A 74 -20.86 1.06 8.08
N PRO A 75 -20.21 0.94 9.24
CA PRO A 75 -18.89 1.52 9.47
C PRO A 75 -17.87 1.11 8.39
N LEU A 76 -17.12 2.09 7.87
CA LEU A 76 -16.17 1.85 6.79
C LEU A 76 -15.10 0.84 7.21
N ARG A 77 -14.92 -0.19 6.37
CA ARG A 77 -13.76 -1.08 6.40
C ARG A 77 -13.12 -1.04 5.02
N SER A 78 -11.82 -0.85 4.96
CA SER A 78 -11.08 -0.72 3.71
C SER A 78 -9.69 -1.31 3.84
N HIS A 79 -8.87 -1.13 2.80
CA HIS A 79 -7.51 -1.61 2.74
C HIS A 79 -6.67 -0.72 1.81
N GLY A 80 -5.37 -1.01 1.74
CA GLY A 80 -4.44 -0.51 0.74
C GLY A 80 -3.12 -0.01 1.32
N GLY A 81 -3.07 0.25 2.63
CA GLY A 81 -1.90 0.77 3.32
C GLY A 81 -1.03 -0.34 3.90
N LEU A 82 -0.09 0.05 4.76
CA LEU A 82 0.82 -0.90 5.42
C LEU A 82 0.10 -1.80 6.43
N HIS A 83 -0.96 -1.30 7.05
CA HIS A 83 -1.70 -1.98 8.12
C HIS A 83 -2.55 -3.15 7.64
N GLU A 84 -2.69 -3.35 6.33
CA GLU A 84 -3.39 -4.49 5.73
C GLU A 84 -2.45 -5.42 4.93
N ARG A 85 -1.13 -5.23 5.06
CA ARG A 85 -0.12 -6.01 4.33
C ARG A 85 0.06 -7.43 4.90
N GLU A 86 -0.13 -7.60 6.20
CA GLU A 86 0.00 -8.90 6.87
C GLU A 86 -1.21 -9.78 6.55
N VAL A 87 -0.96 -10.96 5.98
CA VAL A 87 -1.99 -11.93 5.60
C VAL A 87 -1.59 -13.33 6.04
N PRO A 88 -2.55 -14.21 6.38
CA PRO A 88 -2.24 -15.58 6.75
C PRO A 88 -1.67 -16.35 5.56
N PHE A 89 -0.63 -17.15 5.82
CA PHE A 89 -0.05 -18.11 4.88
C PHE A 89 -0.17 -19.51 5.48
N ILE A 90 -1.08 -20.32 4.95
CA ILE A 90 -1.44 -21.62 5.53
C ILE A 90 -1.14 -22.73 4.52
N SER A 91 -0.46 -23.78 4.98
CA SER A 91 -0.19 -24.98 4.21
C SER A 91 -0.75 -26.20 4.94
N ASN A 92 -1.33 -27.14 4.20
CA ASN A 92 -1.73 -28.46 4.71
C ASN A 92 -0.56 -29.48 4.69
N LYS A 93 0.64 -29.03 4.30
CA LYS A 93 1.88 -29.81 4.29
C LYS A 93 2.96 -29.08 5.07
N LYS A 94 3.86 -29.84 5.71
CA LYS A 94 5.01 -29.26 6.40
C LYS A 94 5.98 -28.67 5.36
N ILE A 95 6.34 -27.41 5.52
CA ILE A 95 7.33 -26.72 4.69
C ILE A 95 8.68 -26.81 5.39
N ASN A 96 9.55 -27.72 4.94
CA ASN A 96 10.86 -27.94 5.57
C ASN A 96 11.93 -26.93 5.10
N SER A 97 11.70 -26.25 3.97
CA SER A 97 12.64 -25.29 3.35
C SER A 97 12.49 -23.86 3.84
N PHE A 98 11.58 -23.60 4.79
CA PHE A 98 11.32 -22.26 5.30
C PHE A 98 12.13 -22.01 6.57
N GLU A 99 13.08 -21.07 6.49
CA GLU A 99 13.74 -20.51 7.68
C GLU A 99 12.91 -19.33 8.21
N SER A 100 12.67 -19.28 9.52
CA SER A 100 11.79 -18.28 10.16
C SER A 100 12.20 -16.82 9.95
N ASN A 101 13.46 -16.58 9.58
CA ASN A 101 14.00 -15.25 9.35
C ASN A 101 13.78 -14.75 7.91
N ASN A 102 13.25 -15.59 7.01
CA ASN A 102 12.96 -15.19 5.64
C ASN A 102 11.65 -14.40 5.58
N LYS A 103 11.69 -13.28 4.84
CA LYS A 103 10.48 -12.53 4.49
C LYS A 103 9.58 -13.44 3.63
N LEU A 104 8.35 -13.67 4.08
CA LEU A 104 7.34 -14.43 3.36
C LEU A 104 6.33 -13.46 2.76
N ASN A 105 6.10 -13.56 1.45
CA ASN A 105 5.08 -12.79 0.76
C ASN A 105 3.92 -13.70 0.36
N ASN A 106 2.75 -13.11 0.18
CA ASN A 106 1.57 -13.83 -0.30
C ASN A 106 1.79 -14.48 -1.68
N TYR A 107 2.58 -13.85 -2.54
CA TYR A 107 2.90 -14.36 -3.87
C TYR A 107 3.90 -15.54 -3.87
N ASP A 108 4.49 -15.89 -2.72
CA ASP A 108 5.34 -17.08 -2.58
C ASP A 108 4.51 -18.37 -2.46
N ALA A 109 3.18 -18.26 -2.43
CA ALA A 109 2.24 -19.38 -2.24
C ALA A 109 2.52 -20.56 -3.17
N PHE A 110 2.72 -20.31 -4.47
CA PHE A 110 2.98 -21.38 -5.43
C PHE A 110 4.33 -22.06 -5.23
N TYR A 111 5.37 -21.30 -4.89
CA TYR A 111 6.70 -21.85 -4.65
C TYR A 111 6.65 -22.88 -3.51
N TYR A 112 6.07 -22.49 -2.36
CA TYR A 112 5.98 -23.39 -1.21
C TYR A 112 4.95 -24.50 -1.37
N ALA A 113 3.87 -24.28 -2.14
CA ALA A 113 2.93 -25.34 -2.47
C ALA A 113 3.59 -26.45 -3.29
N ILE A 114 4.42 -26.10 -4.28
CA ILE A 114 5.15 -27.06 -5.11
C ILE A 114 6.27 -27.73 -4.28
N ALA A 115 7.03 -26.96 -3.51
CA ALA A 115 8.10 -27.49 -2.66
C ALA A 115 7.59 -28.47 -1.60
N GLY A 116 6.38 -28.27 -1.05
CA GLY A 116 5.76 -29.19 -0.08
C GLY A 116 5.03 -30.39 -0.70
N ALA A 117 4.87 -30.42 -2.03
CA ALA A 117 4.29 -31.55 -2.76
C ALA A 117 5.36 -32.58 -3.20
N MET A 118 6.62 -32.15 -3.30
CA MET A 118 7.80 -32.99 -3.52
C MET A 118 8.27 -33.63 -2.21
#